data_AF-A0A959D0A3-F1
#
_entry.id   AF-A0A959D0A3-F1
#
_cell.length_a   1.000
_cell.length_b   1.000
_cell.length_c   1.000
_cell.angle_alpha   90.00
_cell.angle_beta   90.00
_cell.angle_gamma   90.00
#
_symmetry.space_group_name_H-M   'P 1'
#
loop_
_entity.id
_entity.type
_entity.pdbx_description
1 polymer ?
#
loop_
_entity_poly.entity_id
_entity_poly.type
_entity_poly.pdbx_seq_one_letter_code
_entity_poly.pdbx_strand_id
1 'polypeptide(L)'
;PIHISETRILGVLQRIALCYFAASLMVRFLSERSLLIWSAVLLLGYWILLYAFGDYTLEGNAALKLDLLIMGEKHLYMGEGVPFDPEGLLSTLPSIVNVIGGYLFGAFLVRGEINYEKITRTMLMGMALLVGAYFWDFLLPVNKKLWTSSYVLLTVGLDLMIMAAIIYTTDLSSRKVNYRFFLIFGMNPLFIYLLSEYLAIFMHFIRVGDGMSLYHSTYLALFSWMGPYIGSLAFALAFTMVCWAVGWWLWKKNIYIKV
;
A
#
# COMPACT_ATOMS: atom_id res chain seq x y z
N PRO A 1 -13.87 -0.83 28.22
CA PRO A 1 -14.53 0.20 27.39
C PRO A 1 -13.54 0.80 26.39
N ILE A 2 -13.92 0.92 25.11
CA ILE A 2 -13.09 1.57 24.09
C ILE A 2 -13.11 3.07 24.39
N HIS A 3 -11.97 3.63 24.81
CA HIS A 3 -11.83 5.06 25.04
C HIS A 3 -11.68 5.76 23.69
N ILE A 4 -12.78 6.34 23.20
CA ILE A 4 -12.82 7.02 21.89
C ILE A 4 -11.72 8.10 21.79
N SER A 5 -11.40 8.75 22.91
CA SER A 5 -10.34 9.77 23.05
C SER A 5 -8.91 9.26 22.83
N GLU A 6 -8.71 7.95 22.72
CA GLU A 6 -7.40 7.30 22.54
C GLU A 6 -7.40 6.38 21.31
N THR A 7 -8.45 6.44 20.51
CA THR A 7 -8.60 5.59 19.32
C THR A 7 -7.94 6.27 18.13
N ARG A 8 -7.02 5.55 17.48
CA ARG A 8 -6.40 6.00 16.22
C ARG A 8 -7.48 6.29 15.17
N ILE A 9 -7.43 7.48 14.56
CA ILE A 9 -8.47 7.92 13.62
C ILE A 9 -8.17 7.43 12.20
N LEU A 10 -6.98 7.74 11.70
CA LEU A 10 -6.56 7.36 10.36
C LEU A 10 -5.86 6.01 10.38
N GLY A 11 -6.12 5.22 9.36
CA GLY A 11 -5.51 3.92 9.15
C GLY A 11 -5.58 3.57 7.67
N VAL A 12 -5.06 2.40 7.32
CA VAL A 12 -4.92 1.98 5.92
C VAL A 12 -6.27 2.03 5.18
N LEU A 13 -7.33 1.49 5.80
CA LEU A 13 -8.67 1.43 5.19
C LEU A 13 -9.31 2.81 5.04
N GLN A 14 -9.16 3.68 6.04
CA GLN A 14 -9.66 5.05 6.03
C GLN A 14 -8.97 5.85 4.92
N ARG A 15 -7.64 5.75 4.80
CA ARG A 15 -6.89 6.42 3.73
C ARG A 15 -7.29 5.90 2.35
N ILE A 16 -7.46 4.59 2.20
CA ILE A 16 -7.97 3.99 0.95
C ILE A 16 -9.33 4.60 0.60
N ALA A 17 -10.26 4.68 1.55
CA ALA A 17 -11.59 5.26 1.33
C ALA A 17 -11.52 6.74 0.88
N LEU A 18 -10.70 7.55 1.53
CA LEU A 18 -10.48 8.96 1.15
C LEU A 18 -9.88 9.09 -0.25
N CYS A 19 -8.87 8.28 -0.57
CA CYS A 19 -8.22 8.31 -1.88
C CYS A 19 -9.18 7.90 -3.00
N TYR A 20 -9.94 6.81 -2.80
CA TYR A 20 -10.94 6.35 -3.77
C TYR A 20 -12.07 7.36 -3.94
N PHE A 21 -12.54 7.97 -2.84
CA PHE A 21 -13.57 9.00 -2.91
C PHE A 21 -13.09 10.19 -3.75
N ALA A 22 -11.94 10.78 -3.42
CA ALA A 22 -11.39 11.91 -4.16
C ALA A 22 -11.10 11.56 -5.63
N ALA A 23 -10.41 10.43 -5.88
CA ALA A 23 -10.10 9.98 -7.22
C ALA A 23 -11.36 9.70 -8.05
N SER A 24 -12.41 9.11 -7.47
CA SER A 24 -13.66 8.84 -8.18
C SER A 24 -14.37 10.11 -8.64
N LEU A 25 -14.39 11.16 -7.79
CA LEU A 25 -14.92 12.47 -8.16
C LEU A 25 -14.07 13.09 -9.27
N MET A 26 -12.75 13.08 -9.14
CA MET A 26 -11.84 13.61 -10.15
C MET A 26 -12.05 12.90 -11.49
N VAL A 27 -12.07 11.57 -11.51
CA VAL A 27 -12.28 10.76 -12.71
C VAL A 27 -13.65 11.02 -13.34
N ARG A 28 -14.69 11.25 -12.54
CA ARG A 28 -16.05 11.49 -13.02
C ARG A 28 -16.20 12.84 -13.73
N PHE A 29 -15.51 13.87 -13.25
CA PHE A 29 -15.68 15.26 -13.68
C PHE A 29 -14.53 15.81 -14.55
N LEU A 30 -13.36 15.18 -14.54
CA LEU A 30 -12.17 15.67 -15.24
C LEU A 30 -11.81 14.78 -16.43
N SER A 31 -11.19 15.40 -17.44
CA SER A 31 -10.58 14.66 -18.56
C SER A 31 -9.28 13.97 -18.14
N GLU A 32 -8.81 12.97 -18.89
CA GLU A 32 -7.52 12.30 -18.61
C GLU A 32 -6.33 13.27 -18.58
N ARG A 33 -6.33 14.27 -19.48
CA ARG A 33 -5.31 15.32 -19.46
C ARG A 33 -5.38 16.14 -18.18
N SER A 34 -6.58 16.49 -17.75
CA SER A 34 -6.82 17.19 -16.49
C SER A 34 -6.39 16.35 -15.28
N LEU A 35 -6.62 15.03 -15.30
CA LEU A 35 -6.16 14.12 -14.24
C LEU A 35 -4.62 14.12 -14.13
N LEU A 36 -3.91 14.10 -15.25
CA LEU A 36 -2.44 14.20 -15.24
C LEU A 36 -1.96 15.54 -14.69
N ILE A 37 -2.61 16.65 -15.06
CA ILE A 37 -2.28 17.98 -14.55
C ILE A 37 -2.52 18.05 -13.04
N TRP A 38 -3.68 17.59 -12.57
CA TRP A 38 -3.99 17.60 -11.14
C TRP A 38 -3.10 16.65 -10.33
N SER A 39 -2.70 15.51 -10.89
CA SER A 39 -1.69 14.65 -10.29
C SER A 39 -0.37 15.39 -10.10
N ALA A 40 0.11 16.12 -11.11
CA ALA A 40 1.32 16.95 -10.97
C ALA A 40 1.15 18.05 -9.91
N VAL A 41 0.00 18.71 -9.86
CA VAL A 41 -0.32 19.74 -8.85
C VAL A 41 -0.33 19.15 -7.44
N LEU A 42 -0.94 17.97 -7.23
CA LEU A 42 -0.97 17.29 -5.93
C LEU A 42 0.45 16.90 -5.48
N LEU A 43 1.25 16.34 -6.39
CA LEU A 43 2.61 15.90 -6.08
C LEU A 43 3.57 17.08 -5.80
N LEU A 44 3.54 18.11 -6.63
CA LEU A 44 4.38 19.31 -6.44
C LEU A 44 3.90 20.14 -5.26
N GLY A 45 2.59 20.30 -5.09
CA GLY A 45 1.99 21.00 -3.97
C GLY A 45 2.33 20.34 -2.65
N TYR A 46 2.20 19.01 -2.55
CA TYR A 46 2.61 18.25 -1.37
C TYR A 46 4.12 18.42 -1.08
N TRP A 47 4.97 18.35 -2.10
CA TRP A 47 6.41 18.57 -1.94
C TRP A 47 6.72 19.97 -1.38
N ILE A 48 6.10 21.02 -1.92
CA ILE A 48 6.27 22.39 -1.43
C ILE A 48 5.82 22.51 0.03
N LEU A 49 4.70 21.89 0.40
CA LEU A 49 4.21 21.91 1.78
C LEU A 49 5.17 21.22 2.74
N LEU A 50 5.74 20.07 2.36
CA LEU A 50 6.75 19.41 3.17
C LEU A 50 8.00 20.28 3.34
N TYR A 51 8.49 20.86 2.25
CA TYR A 51 9.71 21.67 2.24
C TYR A 51 9.55 22.98 3.03
N ALA A 52 8.39 23.65 2.93
CA ALA A 52 8.17 24.95 3.56
C ALA A 52 7.85 24.86 5.06
N PHE A 53 7.20 23.78 5.51
CA PHE A 53 6.64 23.71 6.87
C PHE A 53 7.31 22.64 7.77
N GLY A 54 8.41 22.03 7.34
CA GLY A 54 9.14 21.06 8.14
C GLY A 54 10.41 20.56 7.48
N ASP A 55 10.92 19.46 8.02
CA ASP A 55 11.99 18.67 7.41
C ASP A 55 11.43 17.30 6.97
N TYR A 56 12.31 16.40 6.53
CA TYR A 56 11.93 15.03 6.14
C TYR A 56 12.17 14.00 7.26
N THR A 57 12.39 14.46 8.50
CA THR A 57 12.56 13.59 9.66
C THR A 57 11.21 13.19 10.24
N LEU A 58 11.21 12.16 11.08
CA LEU A 58 9.97 11.61 11.64
C LEU A 58 9.30 12.58 12.63
N GLU A 59 10.07 13.44 13.30
CA GLU A 59 9.60 14.38 14.33
C GLU A 59 9.38 15.81 13.80
N GLY A 60 10.12 16.23 12.77
CA GLY A 60 10.12 17.61 12.27
C GLY A 60 9.24 17.87 11.05
N ASN A 61 8.64 16.83 10.46
CA ASN A 61 7.93 16.94 9.18
C ASN A 61 6.58 17.67 9.27
N ALA A 62 6.19 18.28 8.15
CA ALA A 62 4.95 19.04 8.05
C ALA A 62 3.68 18.18 8.21
N ALA A 63 3.72 16.91 7.81
CA ALA A 63 2.57 16.00 7.94
C ALA A 63 2.22 15.76 9.41
N LEU A 64 3.24 15.47 10.24
CA LEU A 64 3.08 15.31 11.67
C LEU A 64 2.52 16.57 12.34
N LYS A 65 3.04 17.75 12.00
CA LYS A 65 2.54 19.02 12.55
C LYS A 65 1.06 19.24 12.26
N LEU A 66 0.62 18.92 11.04
CA LEU A 66 -0.79 19.03 10.66
C LEU A 66 -1.65 18.01 11.41
N ASP A 67 -1.19 16.76 11.47
CA ASP A 67 -1.92 15.68 12.12
C ASP A 67 -2.06 15.91 13.64
N LEU A 68 -1.02 16.42 14.30
CA LEU A 68 -1.07 16.86 15.71
C LEU A 68 -2.03 18.03 15.92
N LEU A 69 -2.08 19.00 15.00
CA LEU A 69 -2.96 20.16 15.09
C LEU A 69 -4.44 19.76 14.96
N ILE A 70 -4.76 18.82 14.06
CA ILE A 70 -6.15 18.46 13.73
C ILE A 70 -6.66 17.31 14.60
N MET A 71 -5.89 16.24 14.72
CA MET A 71 -6.30 15.01 15.39
C MET A 71 -5.79 14.95 16.83
N GLY A 72 -4.64 15.55 17.11
CA GLY A 72 -3.98 15.44 18.41
C GLY A 72 -3.21 14.13 18.60
N GLU A 73 -2.24 14.14 19.51
CA GLU A 73 -1.28 13.05 19.74
C GLU A 73 -1.95 11.69 20.00
N LYS A 74 -2.99 11.65 20.83
CA LYS A 74 -3.67 10.41 21.25
C LYS A 74 -4.35 9.64 20.12
N HIS A 75 -4.51 10.28 18.96
CA HIS A 75 -5.19 9.73 17.80
C HIS A 75 -4.24 9.30 16.68
N LEU A 76 -2.92 9.45 16.89
CA LEU A 76 -1.88 9.06 15.94
C LEU A 76 -1.36 7.65 16.22
N TYR A 77 -0.70 7.07 15.23
CA TYR A 77 -0.01 5.80 15.37
C TYR A 77 1.22 5.92 16.28
N MET A 78 1.36 4.98 17.22
CA MET A 78 2.42 4.98 18.24
C MET A 78 3.53 3.94 17.98
N GLY A 79 3.44 3.19 16.88
CA GLY A 79 4.36 2.06 16.62
C GLY A 79 5.79 2.47 16.24
N GLU A 80 6.05 3.76 16.02
CA GLU A 80 7.35 4.28 15.59
C GLU A 80 8.19 4.84 16.75
N GLY A 81 7.74 4.67 18.00
CA GLY A 81 8.37 5.24 19.19
C GLY A 81 8.04 6.72 19.43
N VAL A 82 7.41 7.38 18.46
CA VAL A 82 6.84 8.73 18.56
C VAL A 82 5.45 8.73 17.90
N PRO A 83 4.55 9.66 18.29
CA PRO A 83 3.23 9.77 17.69
C PRO A 83 3.35 10.26 16.26
N PHE A 84 3.28 9.36 15.28
CA PHE A 84 3.41 9.67 13.86
C PHE A 84 2.54 8.75 13.03
N ASP A 85 1.63 9.31 12.24
CA ASP A 85 0.71 8.55 11.39
C ASP A 85 1.15 8.50 9.92
N PRO A 86 1.62 7.35 9.41
CA PRO A 86 2.01 7.21 8.00
C PRO A 86 0.83 7.38 7.03
N GLU A 87 -0.40 7.21 7.52
CA GLU A 87 -1.66 7.32 6.80
C GLU A 87 -2.37 8.66 7.04
N GLY A 88 -1.63 9.67 7.52
CA GLY A 88 -2.09 11.03 7.83
C GLY A 88 -2.79 11.80 6.71
N LEU A 89 -3.36 12.96 7.07
CA LEU A 89 -4.18 13.76 6.16
C LEU A 89 -3.35 14.33 5.00
N LEU A 90 -2.16 14.84 5.29
CA LEU A 90 -1.32 15.48 4.27
C LEU A 90 -0.77 14.46 3.27
N SER A 91 -0.33 13.29 3.74
CA SER A 91 0.18 12.19 2.91
C SER A 91 -0.92 11.50 2.08
N THR A 92 -2.19 11.79 2.36
CA THR A 92 -3.31 11.37 1.52
C THR A 92 -3.32 12.07 0.15
N LEU A 93 -2.79 13.31 0.05
CA LEU A 93 -2.71 14.04 -1.21
C LEU A 93 -1.90 13.29 -2.30
N PRO A 94 -0.63 12.89 -2.06
CA PRO A 94 0.12 12.09 -3.02
C PRO A 94 -0.48 10.68 -3.19
N SER A 95 -1.10 10.10 -2.15
CA SER A 95 -1.76 8.78 -2.24
C SER A 95 -2.92 8.75 -3.23
N ILE A 96 -3.66 9.86 -3.42
CA ILE A 96 -4.70 9.97 -4.46
C ILE A 96 -4.12 9.72 -5.86
N VAL A 97 -2.88 10.17 -6.09
CA VAL A 97 -2.20 10.02 -7.38
C VAL A 97 -1.87 8.56 -7.69
N ASN A 98 -1.61 7.72 -6.68
CA ASN A 98 -1.51 6.26 -6.90
C ASN A 98 -2.81 5.69 -7.47
N VAL A 99 -3.97 6.09 -6.94
CA VAL A 99 -5.29 5.63 -7.43
C VAL A 99 -5.55 6.13 -8.85
N ILE A 100 -5.24 7.40 -9.13
CA ILE A 100 -5.36 7.98 -10.48
C ILE A 100 -4.43 7.23 -11.46
N GLY A 101 -3.20 6.92 -11.06
CA GLY A 101 -2.26 6.15 -11.88
C GLY A 101 -2.80 4.78 -12.26
N GLY A 102 -3.36 4.05 -11.28
CA GLY A 102 -4.02 2.77 -11.52
C GLY A 102 -5.24 2.89 -12.46
N TYR A 103 -6.07 3.93 -12.27
CA TYR A 103 -7.21 4.20 -13.15
C TYR A 103 -6.76 4.50 -14.60
N LEU A 104 -5.80 5.40 -14.78
CA LEU A 104 -5.30 5.79 -16.11
C LEU A 104 -4.68 4.59 -16.84
N PHE A 105 -3.92 3.76 -16.12
CA PHE A 105 -3.39 2.52 -16.69
C PHE A 105 -4.52 1.54 -17.07
N GLY A 106 -5.52 1.35 -16.20
CA GLY A 106 -6.67 0.50 -16.51
C GLY A 106 -7.45 1.00 -17.74
N ALA A 107 -7.69 2.30 -17.83
CA ALA A 107 -8.32 2.94 -18.98
C ALA A 107 -7.50 2.76 -20.27
N PHE A 108 -6.17 2.90 -20.19
CA PHE A 108 -5.26 2.62 -21.29
C PHE A 108 -5.31 1.13 -21.69
N LEU A 109 -5.35 0.21 -20.72
CA LEU A 109 -5.35 -1.23 -20.95
C LEU A 109 -6.63 -1.72 -21.65
N VAL A 110 -7.80 -1.17 -21.29
CA VAL A 110 -9.08 -1.53 -21.92
C VAL A 110 -9.22 -0.97 -23.35
N ARG A 111 -8.47 0.09 -23.70
CA ARG A 111 -8.51 0.70 -25.04
C ARG A 111 -7.71 -0.10 -26.06
N GLY A 112 -8.39 -0.76 -26.99
CA GLY A 112 -7.75 -1.51 -28.07
C GLY A 112 -7.10 -2.81 -27.59
N GLU A 113 -6.53 -3.54 -28.54
CA GLU A 113 -6.04 -4.91 -28.30
C GLU A 113 -4.74 -4.93 -27.48
N ILE A 114 -4.54 -6.04 -26.75
CA ILE A 114 -3.28 -6.33 -26.06
C ILE A 114 -2.30 -6.85 -27.10
N ASN A 115 -1.22 -6.10 -27.34
CA ASN A 115 -0.15 -6.46 -28.26
C ASN A 115 1.21 -6.08 -27.69
N TYR A 116 2.28 -6.53 -28.36
CA TYR A 116 3.66 -6.27 -27.93
C TYR A 116 3.95 -4.77 -27.79
N GLU A 117 3.46 -3.95 -28.72
CA GLU A 117 3.66 -2.50 -28.69
C GLU A 117 3.06 -1.87 -27.43
N LYS A 118 1.84 -2.27 -27.05
CA LYS A 118 1.15 -1.77 -25.85
C LYS A 118 1.90 -2.13 -24.58
N ILE A 119 2.43 -3.35 -24.50
CA ILE A 119 3.26 -3.79 -23.37
C ILE A 119 4.58 -3.03 -23.33
N THR A 120 5.26 -2.86 -24.47
CA THR A 120 6.49 -2.08 -24.56
C THR A 120 6.27 -0.62 -24.15
N ARG A 121 5.18 0.02 -24.59
CA ARG A 121 4.81 1.37 -24.17
C ARG A 121 4.59 1.44 -22.65
N THR A 122 3.91 0.45 -22.08
CA THR A 122 3.69 0.35 -20.63
C THR A 122 5.03 0.23 -19.87
N MET A 123 5.95 -0.61 -20.35
CA MET A 123 7.29 -0.74 -19.78
C MET A 123 8.08 0.56 -19.86
N LEU A 124 8.04 1.26 -21.00
CA LEU A 124 8.72 2.55 -21.17
C LEU A 124 8.14 3.63 -20.24
N MET A 125 6.82 3.66 -20.07
CA MET A 125 6.16 4.57 -19.11
C MET A 125 6.60 4.26 -17.68
N GLY A 126 6.61 2.97 -17.30
CA GLY A 126 7.08 2.54 -15.98
C GLY A 126 8.54 2.92 -15.73
N MET A 127 9.41 2.67 -16.70
CA MET A 127 10.83 3.05 -16.65
C MET A 127 11.02 4.56 -16.56
N ALA A 128 10.26 5.35 -17.31
CA ALA A 128 10.33 6.82 -17.23
C ALA A 128 9.93 7.34 -15.84
N LEU A 129 8.89 6.76 -15.22
CA LEU A 129 8.50 7.10 -13.85
C LEU A 129 9.55 6.67 -12.81
N LEU A 130 10.17 5.50 -12.97
CA LEU A 130 11.28 5.07 -12.10
C LEU A 130 12.46 6.03 -12.18
N VAL A 131 12.89 6.37 -13.40
CA VAL A 131 13.98 7.33 -13.62
C VAL A 131 13.62 8.68 -13.00
N GLY A 132 12.39 9.17 -13.23
CA GLY A 132 11.88 10.38 -12.60
C GLY A 132 11.88 10.32 -11.07
N ALA A 133 11.52 9.19 -10.48
CA ALA A 133 11.55 8.98 -9.04
C ALA A 133 12.97 9.10 -8.46
N TYR A 134 13.95 8.45 -9.08
CA TYR A 134 15.35 8.51 -8.64
C TYR A 134 15.99 9.88 -8.87
N PHE A 135 15.59 10.61 -9.92
CA PHE A 135 16.01 12.02 -10.06
C PHE A 135 15.38 12.93 -9.02
N TRP A 136 14.13 12.69 -8.64
CA TRP A 136 13.47 13.45 -7.59
C TRP A 136 13.99 13.09 -6.19
N ASP A 137 14.46 11.85 -5.99
CA ASP A 137 15.07 11.37 -4.73
C ASP A 137 16.20 12.29 -4.22
N PHE A 138 16.98 12.90 -5.13
CA PHE A 138 18.02 13.87 -4.77
C PHE A 138 17.49 15.12 -4.03
N LEU A 139 16.23 15.51 -4.25
CA LEU A 139 15.61 16.70 -3.64
C LEU A 139 14.53 16.35 -2.62
N LEU A 140 13.85 15.22 -2.83
CA LEU A 140 12.79 14.69 -1.98
C LEU A 140 13.00 13.18 -1.87
N PRO A 141 13.63 12.71 -0.78
CA PRO A 141 13.93 11.30 -0.61
C PRO A 141 12.70 10.41 -0.77
N VAL A 142 12.88 9.25 -1.38
CA VAL A 142 11.89 8.19 -1.46
C VAL A 142 11.62 7.70 -0.05
N ASN A 143 10.46 8.11 0.49
CA ASN A 143 10.10 7.84 1.87
C ASN A 143 8.65 7.37 1.93
N LYS A 144 8.49 6.08 2.24
CA LYS A 144 7.19 5.42 2.40
C LYS A 144 6.39 5.98 3.59
N LYS A 145 7.06 6.32 4.71
CA LYS A 145 6.38 6.78 5.93
C LYS A 145 5.69 8.13 5.71
N LEU A 146 6.35 9.03 4.97
CA LEU A 146 5.75 10.30 4.57
C LEU A 146 4.87 10.17 3.31
N TRP A 147 4.98 9.06 2.57
CA TRP A 147 4.34 8.88 1.27
C TRP A 147 4.77 9.96 0.26
N THR A 148 6.09 10.17 0.13
CA THR A 148 6.64 11.27 -0.68
C THR A 148 6.28 11.17 -2.16
N SER A 149 6.29 12.30 -2.86
CA SER A 149 5.98 12.34 -4.29
C SER A 149 6.93 11.47 -5.13
N SER A 150 8.22 11.40 -4.75
CA SER A 150 9.20 10.48 -5.34
C SER A 150 8.82 9.01 -5.11
N TYR A 151 8.32 8.67 -3.92
CA TYR A 151 7.80 7.34 -3.61
C TYR A 151 6.55 6.99 -4.46
N VAL A 152 5.67 7.94 -4.75
CA VAL A 152 4.52 7.71 -5.64
C VAL A 152 4.98 7.38 -7.06
N LEU A 153 5.92 8.14 -7.63
CA LEU A 153 6.46 7.87 -8.96
C LEU A 153 7.14 6.49 -9.01
N LEU A 154 7.92 6.16 -7.96
CA LEU A 154 8.60 4.88 -7.85
C LEU A 154 7.59 3.73 -7.86
N THR A 155 6.57 3.80 -7.01
CA THR A 155 5.57 2.72 -6.87
C THR A 155 4.73 2.56 -8.12
N VAL A 156 4.22 3.65 -8.70
CA VAL A 156 3.47 3.58 -9.97
C VAL A 156 4.37 3.05 -11.10
N GLY A 157 5.64 3.46 -11.15
CA GLY A 157 6.61 2.95 -12.14
C GLY A 157 6.84 1.44 -12.03
N LEU A 158 7.09 0.95 -10.81
CA LEU A 158 7.22 -0.49 -10.53
C LEU A 158 5.94 -1.25 -10.89
N ASP A 159 4.77 -0.75 -10.50
CA ASP A 159 3.48 -1.38 -10.77
C ASP A 159 3.22 -1.52 -12.27
N LEU A 160 3.49 -0.48 -13.06
CA LEU A 160 3.38 -0.54 -14.52
C LEU A 160 4.30 -1.61 -15.12
N MET A 161 5.54 -1.71 -14.65
CA MET A 161 6.48 -2.70 -15.15
C MET A 161 6.08 -4.12 -14.77
N ILE A 162 5.70 -4.35 -13.52
CA ILE A 162 5.21 -5.65 -13.05
C ILE A 162 3.95 -6.04 -13.83
N MET A 163 3.03 -5.10 -14.04
CA MET A 163 1.80 -5.34 -14.78
C MET A 163 2.07 -5.70 -16.24
N ALA A 164 2.98 -4.98 -16.91
CA ALA A 164 3.40 -5.31 -18.27
C ALA A 164 4.04 -6.72 -18.35
N ALA A 165 4.83 -7.12 -17.34
CA ALA A 165 5.39 -8.47 -17.28
C ALA A 165 4.31 -9.55 -17.09
N ILE A 166 3.34 -9.31 -16.19
CA ILE A 166 2.21 -10.22 -15.97
C ILE A 166 1.42 -10.38 -17.26
N ILE A 167 0.97 -9.29 -17.88
CA ILE A 167 0.20 -9.31 -19.14
C ILE A 167 0.96 -10.04 -20.24
N TYR A 168 2.27 -9.81 -20.37
CA TYR A 168 3.09 -10.53 -21.35
C TYR A 168 3.03 -12.05 -21.11
N THR A 169 3.24 -12.48 -19.86
CA THR A 169 3.26 -13.91 -19.52
C THR A 169 1.89 -14.59 -19.55
N THR A 170 0.77 -13.85 -19.46
CA THR A 170 -0.59 -14.41 -19.48
C THR A 170 -1.25 -14.35 -20.86
N ASP A 171 -1.03 -13.26 -21.61
CA ASP A 171 -1.79 -12.96 -22.82
C ASP A 171 -0.98 -13.18 -24.10
N LEU A 172 0.32 -12.85 -24.11
CA LEU A 172 1.15 -12.90 -25.34
C LEU A 172 2.14 -14.06 -25.41
N SER A 173 2.65 -14.52 -24.27
CA SER A 173 3.65 -15.60 -24.21
C SER A 173 3.05 -16.93 -24.68
N SER A 174 3.82 -17.67 -25.49
CA SER A 174 3.46 -19.04 -25.89
C SER A 174 3.43 -20.01 -24.70
N ARG A 175 4.23 -19.74 -23.67
CA ARG A 175 4.22 -20.47 -22.40
C ARG A 175 3.53 -19.60 -21.35
N LYS A 176 2.22 -19.80 -21.20
CA LYS A 176 1.41 -19.06 -20.24
C LYS A 176 1.76 -19.47 -18.81
N VAL A 177 2.07 -18.49 -17.96
CA VAL A 177 2.38 -18.73 -16.55
C VAL A 177 1.07 -18.85 -15.76
N ASN A 178 1.01 -19.85 -14.88
CA ASN A 178 -0.15 -20.05 -14.02
C ASN A 178 -0.01 -19.24 -12.72
N TYR A 179 -0.70 -18.11 -12.65
CA TYR A 179 -0.74 -17.25 -11.47
C TYR A 179 -1.79 -17.66 -10.42
N ARG A 180 -2.36 -18.87 -10.49
CA ARG A 180 -3.46 -19.31 -9.61
C ARG A 180 -3.15 -19.13 -8.12
N PHE A 181 -1.91 -19.38 -7.69
CA PHE A 181 -1.50 -19.16 -6.30
C PHE A 181 -1.77 -17.72 -5.85
N PHE A 182 -1.37 -16.74 -6.67
CA PHE A 182 -1.56 -15.31 -6.40
C PHE A 182 -3.01 -14.86 -6.64
N LEU A 183 -3.67 -15.43 -7.65
CA LEU A 183 -5.06 -15.14 -7.95
C LEU A 183 -5.98 -15.47 -6.77
N ILE A 184 -5.70 -16.56 -6.04
CA ILE A 184 -6.40 -16.93 -4.79
C ILE A 184 -6.38 -15.79 -3.75
N PHE A 185 -5.23 -15.14 -3.55
CA PHE A 185 -5.15 -13.94 -2.71
C PHE A 185 -5.94 -12.77 -3.30
N GLY A 186 -5.78 -12.55 -4.60
CA GLY A 186 -6.37 -11.39 -5.31
C GLY A 186 -7.88 -11.41 -5.46
N MET A 187 -8.57 -12.55 -5.27
CA MET A 187 -10.02 -12.63 -5.34
C MET A 187 -10.73 -12.11 -4.08
N ASN A 188 -10.07 -12.12 -2.92
CA ASN A 188 -10.61 -11.66 -1.65
C ASN A 188 -9.58 -10.81 -0.85
N PRO A 189 -8.94 -9.79 -1.45
CA PRO A 189 -7.75 -9.17 -0.89
C PRO A 189 -8.03 -8.38 0.40
N LEU A 190 -9.10 -7.59 0.44
CA LEU A 190 -9.49 -6.83 1.63
C LEU A 190 -9.91 -7.74 2.79
N PHE A 191 -10.63 -8.82 2.49
CA PHE A 191 -11.01 -9.80 3.50
C PHE A 191 -9.78 -10.51 4.09
N ILE A 192 -8.83 -10.95 3.25
CA ILE A 192 -7.60 -11.60 3.71
C ILE A 192 -6.73 -10.61 4.51
N TYR A 193 -6.67 -9.34 4.10
CA TYR A 193 -6.02 -8.28 4.87
C TYR A 193 -6.64 -8.15 6.27
N LEU A 194 -7.96 -7.98 6.36
CA LEU A 194 -8.67 -7.91 7.64
C LEU A 194 -8.44 -9.16 8.48
N LEU A 195 -8.53 -10.35 7.90
CA LEU A 195 -8.28 -11.62 8.57
C LEU A 195 -6.88 -11.64 9.18
N SER A 196 -5.86 -11.18 8.44
CA SER A 196 -4.48 -11.15 8.91
C SER A 196 -4.31 -10.24 10.13
N GLU A 197 -4.92 -9.04 10.12
CA GLU A 197 -4.93 -8.12 11.26
C GLU A 197 -5.66 -8.72 12.47
N TYR A 198 -6.87 -9.28 12.27
CA TYR A 198 -7.63 -9.91 13.35
C TYR A 198 -6.90 -11.10 13.96
N LEU A 199 -6.27 -11.94 13.14
CA LEU A 199 -5.47 -13.07 13.62
C LEU A 199 -4.27 -12.58 14.44
N ALA A 200 -3.54 -11.57 13.96
CA ALA A 200 -2.40 -11.02 14.68
C ALA A 200 -2.84 -10.42 16.03
N ILE A 201 -3.89 -9.60 16.05
CA ILE A 201 -4.46 -9.03 17.28
C ILE A 201 -4.87 -10.13 18.26
N PHE A 202 -5.57 -11.16 17.78
CA PHE A 202 -6.01 -12.28 18.61
C PHE A 202 -4.82 -13.05 19.21
N MET A 203 -3.79 -13.31 18.41
CA MET A 203 -2.55 -13.95 18.89
C MET A 203 -1.76 -13.07 19.86
N HIS A 204 -1.83 -11.75 19.75
CA HIS A 204 -1.22 -10.85 20.73
C HIS A 204 -2.02 -10.76 22.03
N PHE A 205 -3.35 -10.87 21.95
CA PHE A 205 -4.26 -10.80 23.09
C PHE A 205 -4.19 -12.04 23.98
N ILE A 206 -4.13 -13.23 23.38
CA ILE A 206 -4.02 -14.49 24.13
C ILE A 206 -2.64 -14.56 24.80
N ARG A 207 -2.65 -14.76 26.11
CA ARG A 207 -1.45 -14.99 26.92
C ARG A 207 -1.25 -16.49 27.17
N VAL A 208 -0.02 -16.96 27.05
CA VAL A 208 0.36 -18.37 27.21
C VAL A 208 1.57 -18.46 28.14
N GLY A 209 1.56 -19.43 29.07
CA GLY A 209 2.63 -19.64 30.03
C GLY A 209 2.87 -18.41 30.92
N ASP A 210 4.12 -17.92 30.95
CA ASP A 210 4.60 -16.81 31.76
C ASP A 210 4.08 -15.41 31.34
N GLY A 211 2.89 -15.32 30.76
CA GLY A 211 2.31 -14.04 30.31
C GLY A 211 2.81 -13.55 28.94
N MET A 212 3.56 -14.36 28.21
CA MET A 212 3.92 -14.07 26.82
C MET A 212 2.70 -14.15 25.90
N SER A 213 2.64 -13.30 24.87
CA SER A 213 1.60 -13.41 23.84
C SER A 213 1.75 -14.72 23.05
N LEU A 214 0.65 -15.31 22.61
CA LEU A 214 0.63 -16.47 21.72
C LEU A 214 1.45 -16.22 20.44
N TYR A 215 1.43 -14.98 19.92
CA TYR A 215 2.26 -14.57 18.78
C TYR A 215 3.75 -14.82 19.04
N HIS A 216 4.28 -14.26 20.12
CA HIS A 216 5.68 -14.40 20.48
C HIS A 216 6.06 -15.83 20.89
N SER A 217 5.19 -16.53 21.62
CA SER A 217 5.47 -17.91 22.03
C SER A 217 5.51 -18.88 20.84
N THR A 218 4.65 -18.68 19.84
CA THR A 218 4.66 -19.47 18.59
C THR A 218 5.96 -19.24 17.82
N TYR A 219 6.43 -17.98 17.74
CA TYR A 219 7.71 -17.66 17.13
C TYR A 219 8.88 -18.35 17.86
N LEU A 220 8.93 -18.23 19.20
CA LEU A 220 9.98 -18.84 20.00
C LEU A 220 10.00 -20.36 19.87
N ALA A 221 8.84 -21.01 19.96
CA ALA A 221 8.74 -22.46 19.93
C ALA A 221 9.09 -23.07 18.55
N LEU A 222 8.66 -22.44 17.46
CA LEU A 222 8.69 -23.08 16.13
C LEU A 222 9.76 -22.51 15.19
N PHE A 223 10.18 -21.26 15.38
CA PHE A 223 10.97 -20.54 14.37
C PHE A 223 12.28 -19.93 14.91
N SER A 224 12.40 -19.69 16.22
CA SER A 224 13.59 -19.02 16.79
C SER A 224 14.91 -19.75 16.58
N TRP A 225 14.89 -21.09 16.49
CA TRP A 225 16.06 -21.93 16.28
C TRP A 225 16.74 -21.69 14.92
N MET A 226 16.04 -21.09 13.96
CA MET A 226 16.57 -20.72 12.63
C MET A 226 17.35 -19.39 12.65
N GLY A 227 17.47 -18.74 13.80
CA GLY A 227 18.06 -17.40 13.94
C GLY A 227 17.06 -16.27 13.67
N PRO A 228 17.40 -15.02 14.03
CA PRO A 228 16.43 -13.92 14.06
C PRO A 228 15.88 -13.55 12.67
N TYR A 229 16.73 -13.49 11.64
CA TYR A 229 16.31 -13.09 10.29
C TYR A 229 15.52 -14.20 9.57
N ILE A 230 16.07 -15.41 9.52
CA ILE A 230 15.42 -16.52 8.80
C ILE A 230 14.18 -17.00 9.57
N GLY A 231 14.26 -17.05 10.91
CA GLY A 231 13.12 -17.40 11.74
C GLY A 231 11.94 -16.43 11.58
N SER A 232 12.21 -15.11 11.57
CA SER A 232 11.14 -14.12 11.37
C SER A 232 10.53 -14.19 9.97
N LEU A 233 11.35 -14.41 8.93
CA LEU A 233 10.87 -14.65 7.58
C LEU A 233 10.02 -15.93 7.49
N ALA A 234 10.49 -17.04 8.05
CA ALA A 234 9.77 -18.30 8.05
C ALA A 234 8.43 -18.20 8.79
N PHE A 235 8.40 -17.50 9.92
CA PHE A 235 7.17 -17.22 10.66
C PHE A 235 6.20 -16.35 9.82
N ALA A 236 6.69 -15.28 9.18
CA ALA A 236 5.87 -14.44 8.32
C ALA A 236 5.30 -15.20 7.12
N LEU A 237 6.09 -16.08 6.49
CA LEU A 237 5.62 -16.97 5.42
C LEU A 237 4.58 -17.97 5.92
N ALA A 238 4.80 -18.60 7.07
CA ALA A 238 3.84 -19.52 7.67
C ALA A 238 2.51 -18.83 7.98
N PHE A 239 2.56 -17.64 8.61
CA PHE A 239 1.38 -16.82 8.88
C PHE A 239 0.63 -16.42 7.61
N THR A 240 1.39 -16.04 6.56
CA THR A 240 0.83 -15.73 5.24
C THR A 240 0.16 -16.96 4.61
N MET A 241 0.75 -18.15 4.75
CA MET A 241 0.17 -19.40 4.24
C MET A 241 -1.08 -19.83 5.00
N VAL A 242 -1.19 -19.53 6.29
CA VAL A 242 -2.45 -19.70 7.05
C VAL A 242 -3.55 -18.83 6.44
N CYS A 243 -3.25 -17.55 6.19
CA CYS A 243 -4.18 -16.64 5.52
C CYS A 243 -4.53 -17.11 4.10
N TRP A 244 -3.54 -17.61 3.35
CA TRP A 244 -3.74 -18.20 2.03
C TRP A 244 -4.66 -19.41 2.06
N ALA A 245 -4.52 -20.30 3.04
CA ALA A 245 -5.34 -21.50 3.18
C ALA A 245 -6.84 -21.14 3.34
N VAL A 246 -7.13 -20.06 4.07
CA VAL A 246 -8.50 -19.51 4.16
C VAL A 246 -8.95 -18.95 2.81
N GLY A 247 -8.10 -18.19 2.11
CA GLY A 247 -8.38 -17.73 0.75
C GLY A 247 -8.65 -18.87 -0.23
N TRP A 248 -7.88 -19.95 -0.15
CA TRP A 248 -8.06 -21.16 -0.96
C TRP A 248 -9.37 -21.86 -0.64
N TRP A 249 -9.76 -21.93 0.64
CA TRP A 249 -11.05 -22.46 1.06
C TRP A 249 -12.22 -21.64 0.48
N LEU A 250 -12.16 -20.31 0.56
CA LEU A 250 -13.15 -19.41 -0.05
C LEU A 250 -13.25 -19.63 -1.55
N TRP A 251 -12.10 -19.69 -2.23
CA TRP A 251 -12.05 -19.95 -3.67
C TRP A 251 -12.67 -21.30 -4.04
N LYS A 252 -12.35 -22.37 -3.31
CA LYS A 252 -12.93 -23.71 -3.53
C LYS A 252 -14.46 -23.71 -3.34
N LYS A 253 -14.99 -22.82 -2.52
CA LYS A 253 -16.42 -22.63 -2.27
C LYS A 253 -17.08 -21.60 -3.19
N ASN A 254 -16.32 -20.98 -4.12
CA ASN A 254 -16.78 -19.87 -4.98
C ASN A 254 -17.35 -18.68 -4.19
N ILE A 255 -16.80 -18.40 -3.01
CA ILE A 255 -17.20 -17.27 -2.17
C ILE A 255 -16.31 -16.06 -2.51
N TYR A 256 -16.95 -14.97 -2.90
CA TYR A 256 -16.30 -13.70 -3.23
C TYR A 256 -16.87 -12.60 -2.35
N ILE A 257 -16.08 -12.16 -1.38
CA ILE A 257 -16.41 -11.11 -0.43
C ILE A 257 -15.92 -9.79 -1.01
N LYS A 258 -16.87 -8.98 -1.48
CA LYS A 258 -16.63 -7.59 -1.87
C LYS A 258 -16.97 -6.71 -0.68
N VAL A 259 -16.02 -5.86 -0.28
CA VAL A 259 -16.16 -4.86 0.79
C VAL A 259 -16.19 -3.49 0.15
#